data_AF-A0A920QK41-F1
#
_entry.id   AF-A0A920QK41-F1
#
_cell.length_a   1.000
_cell.length_b   1.000
_cell.length_c   1.000
_cell.angle_alpha   90.00
_cell.angle_beta   90.00
_cell.angle_gamma   90.00
#
_symmetry.space_group_name_H-M   'P 1'
#
loop_
_entity.id
_entity.type
_entity.pdbx_description
1 polymer ?
#
loop_
_entity_poly.entity_id
_entity_poly.type
_entity_poly.pdbx_seq_one_letter_code
_entity_poly.pdbx_strand_id
1 'polypeptide(L)'
;MYVNESLLSFIFFHRGGSMKINNFNLNSKEVVMLFFRHFSKRLVIGSLTVVVFFCLSMTRVVAKDITIQVWSGGTNVNDAYRIDAITMAADILEKEAAIRGETLNITVDGKYDFDGWGGFKQAVTLAAEAKKAPHIVVTGHGDIAPWSQSGLIRPIENYVDFDSWPLNDLFENLIEISSFEGTIYGVPQDAESRPFFAWIPYLKKIGYSNSDIRAMPEKIRKGQYTLYDMLDDAKKIQDAGSCKAWLRLVSTRI
;
A
#
# COMPACT_ATOMS: atom_id res chain seq x y z
N MET A 1 7.37 15.84 -18.98
CA MET A 1 5.98 15.58 -18.59
C MET A 1 5.94 15.81 -17.09
N TYR A 2 5.53 17.01 -16.67
CA TYR A 2 5.28 17.30 -15.26
C TYR A 2 3.98 16.59 -14.89
N VAL A 3 4.08 15.54 -14.08
CA VAL A 3 2.93 14.82 -13.54
C VAL A 3 2.41 15.66 -12.39
N ASN A 4 1.32 16.39 -12.61
CA ASN A 4 0.59 17.06 -11.54
C ASN A 4 -0.81 16.43 -11.49
N GLU A 5 -1.23 16.05 -10.28
CA GLU A 5 -2.44 15.31 -9.91
C GLU A 5 -2.46 13.80 -10.26
N SER A 6 -1.72 13.01 -9.47
CA SER A 6 -1.80 11.54 -9.44
C SER A 6 -2.44 11.08 -8.13
N LEU A 7 -3.70 10.63 -8.14
CA LEU A 7 -4.34 9.97 -7.00
C LEU A 7 -3.61 8.66 -6.71
N LEU A 8 -3.08 8.53 -5.49
CA LEU A 8 -2.23 7.43 -5.04
C LEU A 8 -2.74 6.94 -3.69
N SER A 9 -2.80 5.62 -3.50
CA SER A 9 -3.38 4.99 -2.31
C SER A 9 -2.34 4.44 -1.33
N PHE A 10 -2.63 4.54 -0.02
CA PHE A 10 -1.64 4.38 1.06
C PHE A 10 -2.15 3.63 2.32
N ILE A 11 -1.26 3.01 3.13
CA ILE A 11 -1.57 2.09 4.25
C ILE A 11 -1.31 2.69 5.65
N PHE A 12 -2.35 2.93 6.51
CA PHE A 12 -2.17 3.46 7.89
C PHE A 12 -3.02 2.87 9.02
N PHE A 13 -2.31 2.58 10.13
CA PHE A 13 -2.80 2.08 11.43
C PHE A 13 -3.35 3.16 12.37
N HIS A 14 -4.64 3.03 12.72
CA HIS A 14 -5.30 3.89 13.70
C HIS A 14 -5.02 3.49 15.17
N ARG A 15 -5.13 4.45 16.08
CA ARG A 15 -4.92 4.29 17.53
C ARG A 15 -6.26 4.02 18.22
N GLY A 16 -6.64 2.74 18.36
CA GLY A 16 -7.92 2.44 19.03
C GLY A 16 -8.34 0.98 19.12
N GLY A 17 -7.42 0.04 19.39
CA GLY A 17 -7.77 -1.34 19.76
C GLY A 17 -7.06 -1.72 21.05
N SER A 18 -7.81 -1.86 22.14
CA SER A 18 -7.29 -2.40 23.39
C SER A 18 -6.98 -3.88 23.20
N MET A 19 -5.72 -4.24 23.01
CA MET A 19 -5.27 -5.61 23.20
C MET A 19 -5.05 -5.83 24.71
N LYS A 20 -5.95 -6.59 25.36
CA LYS A 20 -5.70 -7.11 26.70
C LYS A 20 -4.64 -8.21 26.59
N ILE A 21 -3.42 -7.91 27.01
CA ILE A 21 -2.42 -8.93 27.35
C ILE A 21 -2.40 -9.01 28.87
N ASN A 22 -2.79 -10.18 29.39
CA ASN A 22 -2.79 -10.45 30.82
C ASN A 22 -1.35 -10.46 31.35
N ASN A 23 -1.14 -9.64 32.40
CA ASN A 23 -0.19 -9.75 33.50
C ASN A 23 1.23 -10.23 33.18
N PHE A 24 2.22 -9.34 33.29
CA PHE A 24 3.29 -9.48 34.29
C PHE A 24 4.04 -8.15 34.47
N ASN A 25 4.09 -7.69 35.72
CA ASN A 25 4.92 -6.58 36.19
C ASN A 25 6.36 -7.10 36.34
N LEU A 26 7.34 -6.44 35.75
CA LEU A 26 8.76 -6.68 36.07
C LEU A 26 9.42 -5.37 36.47
N ASN A 27 9.80 -5.33 37.75
CA ASN A 27 10.50 -4.22 38.39
C ASN A 27 11.98 -4.27 38.01
N SER A 28 12.52 -3.12 37.64
CA SER A 28 13.93 -2.85 37.39
C SER A 28 14.78 -3.09 38.64
N LYS A 29 15.61 -4.15 38.67
CA LYS A 29 16.86 -4.20 39.46
C LYS A 29 17.80 -5.40 39.26
N GLU A 30 17.52 -6.40 38.42
CA GLU A 30 18.42 -7.57 38.27
C GLU A 30 18.82 -7.91 36.82
N VAL A 31 19.38 -6.96 36.07
CA VAL A 31 20.01 -7.25 34.76
C VAL A 31 21.49 -6.83 34.70
N VAL A 32 22.05 -6.32 35.81
CA VAL A 32 23.42 -5.74 35.84
C VAL A 32 24.51 -6.76 36.25
N MET A 33 24.22 -8.06 36.38
CA MET A 33 25.20 -9.00 36.97
C MET A 33 25.42 -10.30 36.18
N LEU A 34 25.70 -10.20 34.88
CA LEU A 34 26.15 -11.37 34.09
C LEU A 34 27.28 -11.13 33.09
N PHE A 35 27.94 -9.97 33.15
CA PHE A 35 29.10 -9.69 32.29
C PHE A 35 30.28 -9.17 33.11
N PHE A 36 30.90 -10.02 33.92
CA PHE A 36 32.30 -9.85 34.26
C PHE A 36 32.95 -11.18 34.68
N ARG A 37 34.09 -11.48 34.05
CA ARG A 37 35.30 -12.04 34.68
C ARG A 37 35.44 -13.57 34.78
N HIS A 38 36.03 -14.20 33.75
CA HIS A 38 37.42 -14.72 33.82
C HIS A 38 37.85 -15.38 32.50
N PHE A 39 38.91 -14.84 31.91
CA PHE A 39 39.72 -15.50 30.89
C PHE A 39 40.32 -16.78 31.48
N SER A 40 40.08 -17.90 30.82
CA SER A 40 40.47 -19.24 31.20
C SER A 40 41.99 -19.47 31.05
N LYS A 41 42.63 -19.98 32.10
CA LYS A 41 43.86 -20.76 32.00
C LYS A 41 43.60 -22.13 32.61
N ARG A 42 44.13 -23.15 31.91
CA ARG A 42 44.32 -24.56 32.27
C ARG A 42 43.34 -25.55 31.63
N LEU A 43 43.82 -26.07 30.51
CA LEU A 43 43.49 -27.36 29.91
C LEU A 43 44.15 -28.47 30.75
N VAL A 44 43.38 -29.33 31.41
CA VAL A 44 43.83 -30.68 31.82
C VAL A 44 42.69 -31.67 31.58
N ILE A 45 43.09 -32.71 30.85
CA ILE A 45 42.44 -33.93 30.41
C ILE A 45 41.67 -34.67 31.52
N GLY A 46 40.49 -35.21 31.20
CA GLY A 46 39.83 -36.21 32.06
C GLY A 46 38.47 -36.70 31.57
N SER A 47 38.43 -37.96 31.14
CA SER A 47 37.31 -38.93 31.22
C SER A 47 35.93 -38.60 30.63
N LEU A 48 35.67 -39.24 29.48
CA LEU A 48 34.49 -40.04 29.14
C LEU A 48 33.22 -39.88 30.02
N THR A 49 32.28 -39.04 29.57
CA THR A 49 30.84 -39.30 29.70
C THR A 49 30.13 -38.66 28.51
N VAL A 50 29.69 -39.48 27.57
CA VAL A 50 28.75 -39.08 26.52
C VAL A 50 27.41 -38.83 27.22
N VAL A 51 27.16 -37.59 27.60
CA VAL A 51 25.79 -37.09 27.81
C VAL A 51 25.51 -36.20 26.62
N VAL A 52 24.96 -36.80 25.56
CA VAL A 52 24.24 -36.03 24.54
C VAL A 52 23.02 -35.46 25.25
N PHE A 53 23.18 -34.30 25.86
CA PHE A 53 22.07 -33.43 26.21
C PHE A 53 21.46 -33.00 24.87
N PHE A 54 20.57 -33.83 24.33
CA PHE A 54 19.61 -33.42 23.33
C PHE A 54 18.64 -32.50 24.07
N CYS A 55 19.11 -31.29 24.36
CA CYS A 55 18.25 -30.20 24.77
C CYS A 55 17.40 -29.93 23.55
N LEU A 56 16.24 -30.60 23.45
CA LEU A 56 15.11 -30.02 22.74
C LEU A 56 14.92 -28.67 23.42
N SER A 57 15.54 -27.64 22.87
CA SER A 57 15.02 -26.31 22.99
C SER A 57 13.60 -26.44 22.48
N MET A 58 12.64 -26.56 23.40
CA MET A 58 11.25 -26.27 23.08
C MET A 58 11.25 -24.80 22.70
N THR A 59 11.54 -24.53 21.42
CA THR A 59 11.12 -23.28 20.80
C THR A 59 9.64 -23.22 21.10
N ARG A 60 9.27 -22.30 21.98
CA ARG A 60 7.87 -22.00 22.22
C ARG A 60 7.34 -21.59 20.87
N VAL A 61 6.52 -22.45 20.27
CA VAL A 61 5.67 -22.06 19.15
C VAL A 61 4.73 -21.02 19.72
N VAL A 62 5.09 -19.76 19.56
CA VAL A 62 4.21 -18.64 19.86
C VAL A 62 3.24 -18.59 18.70
N ALA A 63 2.07 -19.20 18.87
CA ALA A 63 0.96 -19.05 17.96
C ALA A 63 0.35 -17.66 18.16
N LYS A 64 0.30 -16.86 17.08
CA LYS A 64 -0.26 -15.51 17.10
C LYS A 64 -1.33 -15.40 16.01
N ASP A 65 -2.57 -15.20 16.43
CA ASP A 65 -3.69 -14.92 15.55
C ASP A 65 -3.96 -13.41 15.54
N ILE A 66 -3.99 -12.81 14.34
CA ILE A 66 -4.16 -11.36 14.14
C ILE A 66 -5.29 -11.15 13.12
N THR A 67 -6.25 -10.28 13.44
CA THR A 67 -7.21 -9.78 12.45
C THR A 67 -6.89 -8.34 12.09
N ILE A 68 -6.68 -8.06 10.81
CA ILE A 68 -6.40 -6.74 10.26
C ILE A 68 -7.60 -6.27 9.44
N GLN A 69 -8.41 -5.39 10.04
CA GLN A 69 -9.43 -4.62 9.32
C GLN A 69 -8.83 -3.64 8.31
N VAL A 70 -9.30 -3.71 7.06
CA VAL A 70 -8.87 -2.86 5.94
C VAL A 70 -10.10 -2.26 5.27
N TRP A 71 -10.20 -0.94 5.18
CA TRP A 71 -11.28 -0.29 4.41
C TRP A 71 -10.72 0.39 3.17
N SER A 72 -11.30 0.10 2.00
CA SER A 72 -10.81 0.61 0.73
C SER A 72 -11.83 1.50 0.02
N GLY A 73 -11.49 2.78 -0.11
CA GLY A 73 -12.30 3.77 -0.82
C GLY A 73 -12.21 3.63 -2.33
N GLY A 74 -13.29 4.02 -3.02
CA GLY A 74 -13.36 4.03 -4.49
C GLY A 74 -13.16 2.66 -5.16
N THR A 75 -13.24 1.59 -4.36
CA THR A 75 -13.00 0.21 -4.79
C THR A 75 -14.32 -0.42 -5.19
N ASN A 76 -14.29 -1.18 -6.28
CA ASN A 76 -15.41 -1.98 -6.77
C ASN A 76 -14.87 -3.36 -7.16
N VAL A 77 -15.71 -4.23 -7.72
CA VAL A 77 -15.30 -5.59 -8.14
C VAL A 77 -14.09 -5.59 -9.09
N ASN A 78 -13.93 -4.58 -9.95
CA ASN A 78 -12.78 -4.48 -10.86
C ASN A 78 -11.52 -3.92 -10.19
N ASP A 79 -11.65 -3.34 -9.00
CA ASP A 79 -10.56 -2.71 -8.25
C ASP A 79 -10.28 -3.42 -6.90
N ALA A 80 -10.82 -4.64 -6.72
CA ALA A 80 -10.70 -5.42 -5.49
C ALA A 80 -9.23 -5.73 -5.12
N TYR A 81 -8.33 -5.67 -6.11
CA TYR A 81 -6.88 -5.83 -5.94
C TYR A 81 -6.29 -4.94 -4.84
N ARG A 82 -6.94 -3.80 -4.53
CA ARG A 82 -6.52 -2.90 -3.45
C ARG A 82 -6.50 -3.57 -2.07
N ILE A 83 -7.45 -4.48 -1.83
CA ILE A 83 -7.50 -5.30 -0.63
C ILE A 83 -6.73 -6.60 -0.86
N ASP A 84 -6.84 -7.20 -2.04
CA ASP A 84 -6.18 -8.48 -2.33
C ASP A 84 -4.65 -8.37 -2.20
N ALA A 85 -4.05 -7.23 -2.57
CA ALA A 85 -2.63 -6.97 -2.37
C ALA A 85 -2.20 -7.06 -0.90
N ILE A 86 -3.04 -6.58 0.02
CA ILE A 86 -2.78 -6.66 1.47
C ILE A 86 -2.98 -8.09 1.95
N THR A 87 -3.98 -8.80 1.43
CA THR A 87 -4.17 -10.24 1.69
C THR A 87 -2.98 -11.07 1.22
N MET A 88 -2.42 -10.78 0.04
CA MET A 88 -1.21 -11.43 -0.46
C MET A 88 0.02 -11.12 0.41
N ALA A 89 0.15 -9.88 0.88
CA ALA A 89 1.23 -9.51 1.80
C ALA A 89 1.13 -10.25 3.13
N ALA A 90 -0.09 -10.44 3.66
CA ALA A 90 -0.33 -11.25 4.86
C ALA A 90 0.10 -12.71 4.65
N ASP A 91 -0.30 -13.33 3.53
CA ASP A 91 0.09 -14.71 3.18
C ASP A 91 1.61 -14.88 3.05
N ILE A 92 2.31 -13.91 2.46
CA ILE A 92 3.79 -13.91 2.41
C ILE A 92 4.37 -13.89 3.83
N LEU A 93 3.88 -13.01 4.70
CA LEU A 93 4.39 -12.88 6.07
C LEU A 93 4.14 -14.15 6.91
N GLU A 94 2.98 -14.81 6.74
CA GLU A 94 2.69 -16.09 7.37
C GLU A 94 3.65 -17.19 6.92
N LYS A 95 3.95 -17.27 5.62
CA LYS A 95 4.91 -18.23 5.05
C LYS A 95 6.31 -18.00 5.58
N GLU A 96 6.76 -16.75 5.66
CA GLU A 96 8.05 -16.40 6.24
C GLU A 96 8.13 -16.77 7.72
N ALA A 97 7.06 -16.54 8.49
CA ALA A 97 6.97 -16.95 9.89
C ALA A 97 7.07 -18.47 10.05
N ALA A 98 6.36 -19.23 9.21
CA ALA A 98 6.44 -20.69 9.21
C ALA A 98 7.88 -21.20 8.94
N ILE A 99 8.62 -20.56 8.01
CA ILE A 99 10.03 -20.89 7.75
C ILE A 99 10.90 -20.63 8.99
N ARG A 100 10.59 -19.61 9.78
CA ARG A 100 11.26 -19.32 11.08
C ARG A 100 10.81 -20.23 12.23
N GLY A 101 9.85 -21.14 12.00
CA GLY A 101 9.27 -21.99 13.04
C GLY A 101 8.29 -21.25 13.96
N GLU A 102 7.79 -20.09 13.53
CA GLU A 102 6.75 -19.32 14.20
C GLU A 102 5.38 -19.75 13.67
N THR A 103 4.34 -19.71 14.51
CA THR A 103 2.96 -19.89 14.06
C THR A 103 2.28 -18.53 14.05
N LEU A 104 2.05 -17.99 12.86
CA LEU A 104 1.42 -16.69 12.65
C LEU A 104 0.24 -16.90 11.70
N ASN A 105 -0.95 -16.47 12.13
CA ASN A 105 -2.15 -16.48 11.29
C ASN A 105 -2.70 -15.05 11.25
N ILE A 106 -2.90 -14.51 10.05
CA ILE A 106 -3.34 -13.15 9.76
C ILE A 106 -4.61 -13.21 8.91
N THR A 107 -5.72 -12.80 9.51
CA THR A 107 -6.99 -12.62 8.81
C THR A 107 -7.13 -11.18 8.35
N VAL A 108 -7.21 -10.93 7.05
CA VAL A 108 -7.54 -9.62 6.50
C VAL A 108 -9.07 -9.48 6.37
N ASP A 109 -9.65 -8.56 7.15
CA ASP A 109 -11.08 -8.24 7.13
C ASP A 109 -11.32 -6.99 6.29
N GLY A 110 -11.60 -7.21 5.00
CA GLY A 110 -11.69 -6.17 3.99
C GLY A 110 -13.12 -5.64 3.80
N LYS A 111 -13.26 -4.31 3.78
CA LYS A 111 -14.51 -3.62 3.40
C LYS A 111 -14.26 -2.62 2.27
N TYR A 112 -15.08 -2.67 1.23
CA TYR A 112 -14.97 -1.75 0.07
C TYR A 112 -16.31 -1.28 -0.50
N ASP A 113 -17.42 -1.82 0.00
CA ASP A 113 -18.78 -1.56 -0.45
C ASP A 113 -19.36 -0.26 0.14
N PHE A 114 -18.68 0.85 -0.15
CA PHE A 114 -19.12 2.18 0.27
C PHE A 114 -19.93 2.88 -0.82
N ASP A 115 -20.76 3.86 -0.43
CA ASP A 115 -21.47 4.75 -1.35
C ASP A 115 -20.51 5.81 -1.93
N GLY A 116 -19.60 5.35 -2.79
CA GLY A 116 -18.56 6.15 -3.42
C GLY A 116 -17.55 6.74 -2.43
N TRP A 117 -16.79 7.73 -2.90
CA TRP A 117 -15.77 8.41 -2.10
C TRP A 117 -16.34 9.19 -0.92
N GLY A 118 -17.50 9.84 -1.11
CA GLY A 118 -18.16 10.60 -0.06
C GLY A 118 -18.59 9.71 1.11
N GLY A 119 -19.32 8.63 0.82
CA GLY A 119 -19.76 7.67 1.83
C GLY A 119 -18.58 6.98 2.54
N PHE A 120 -17.52 6.64 1.81
CA PHE A 120 -16.29 6.09 2.40
C PHE A 120 -15.65 7.05 3.41
N LYS A 121 -15.38 8.31 3.02
CA LYS A 121 -14.72 9.28 3.89
C LYS A 121 -15.56 9.57 5.13
N GLN A 122 -16.88 9.71 4.97
CA GLN A 122 -17.80 9.87 6.09
C GLN A 122 -17.75 8.66 7.03
N ALA A 123 -17.76 7.44 6.49
CA ALA A 123 -17.68 6.23 7.30
C ALA A 123 -16.37 6.15 8.09
N VAL A 124 -15.23 6.48 7.48
CA VAL A 124 -13.92 6.50 8.17
C VAL A 124 -13.93 7.50 9.31
N THR A 125 -14.41 8.74 9.07
CA THR A 125 -14.49 9.77 10.11
C THR A 125 -15.37 9.32 11.28
N LEU A 126 -16.59 8.84 11.01
CA LEU A 126 -17.51 8.36 12.05
C LEU A 126 -16.94 7.17 12.83
N ALA A 127 -16.26 6.25 12.13
CA ALA A 127 -15.60 5.11 12.76
C ALA A 127 -14.46 5.56 13.68
N ALA A 128 -13.65 6.53 13.27
CA ALA A 128 -12.59 7.09 14.11
C ALA A 128 -13.13 7.83 15.34
N GLU A 129 -14.18 8.64 15.19
CA GLU A 129 -14.87 9.28 16.32
C GLU A 129 -15.41 8.25 17.32
N ALA A 130 -15.95 7.13 16.80
CA ALA A 130 -16.42 6.00 17.59
C ALA A 130 -15.29 5.09 18.14
N LYS A 131 -14.02 5.39 17.84
CA LYS A 131 -12.84 4.55 18.18
C LYS A 131 -12.94 3.12 17.62
N LYS A 132 -13.50 3.00 16.43
CA LYS A 132 -13.71 1.76 15.67
C LYS A 132 -13.19 1.88 14.22
N ALA A 133 -12.27 2.80 13.95
CA ALA A 133 -11.67 2.90 12.62
C ALA A 133 -10.92 1.61 12.28
N PRO A 134 -10.83 1.25 10.99
CA PRO A 134 -10.03 0.12 10.55
C PRO A 134 -8.54 0.32 10.87
N HIS A 135 -7.78 -0.76 10.81
CA HIS A 135 -6.33 -0.70 10.97
C HIS A 135 -5.62 -0.22 9.72
N ILE A 136 -6.25 -0.30 8.54
CA ILE A 136 -5.69 0.21 7.30
C ILE A 136 -6.84 0.88 6.54
N VAL A 137 -6.61 2.11 6.06
CA VAL A 137 -7.50 2.78 5.12
C VAL A 137 -6.79 2.95 3.79
N VAL A 138 -7.34 2.42 2.70
CA VAL A 138 -6.86 2.67 1.34
C VAL A 138 -7.65 3.86 0.80
N THR A 139 -7.01 5.03 0.74
CA THR A 139 -7.63 6.31 0.33
C THR A 139 -6.83 7.04 -0.75
N GLY A 140 -7.18 8.26 -1.15
CA GLY A 140 -6.35 9.09 -2.03
C GLY A 140 -5.39 10.01 -1.24
N HIS A 141 -4.22 10.32 -1.81
CA HIS A 141 -3.22 11.24 -1.21
C HIS A 141 -3.81 12.57 -0.70
N GLY A 142 -4.85 13.09 -1.37
CA GLY A 142 -5.51 14.35 -0.99
C GLY A 142 -6.16 14.33 0.40
N ASP A 143 -6.37 13.14 0.99
CA ASP A 143 -6.90 13.00 2.34
C ASP A 143 -5.81 13.05 3.43
N ILE A 144 -4.52 12.90 3.07
CA ILE A 144 -3.43 12.84 4.05
C ILE A 144 -3.31 14.14 4.85
N ALA A 145 -3.32 15.30 4.19
CA ALA A 145 -3.24 16.59 4.87
C ALA A 145 -4.39 16.80 5.89
N PRO A 146 -5.68 16.74 5.50
CA PRO A 146 -6.75 16.93 6.47
C PRO A 146 -6.84 15.83 7.54
N TRP A 147 -6.48 14.57 7.22
CA TRP A 147 -6.58 13.47 8.18
C TRP A 147 -5.40 13.43 9.16
N SER A 148 -4.21 13.86 8.75
CA SER A 148 -3.06 14.01 9.65
C SER A 148 -3.30 15.15 10.64
N GLN A 149 -3.78 16.30 10.15
CA GLN A 149 -4.10 17.46 11.00
C GLN A 149 -5.20 17.19 12.02
N SER A 150 -6.19 16.37 11.67
CA SER A 150 -7.27 15.96 12.59
C SER A 150 -6.91 14.78 13.50
N GLY A 151 -5.75 14.15 13.30
CA GLY A 151 -5.32 12.98 14.07
C GLY A 151 -6.07 11.69 13.72
N LEU A 152 -6.77 11.65 12.58
CA LEU A 152 -7.43 10.44 12.07
C LEU A 152 -6.40 9.36 11.68
N ILE A 153 -5.28 9.79 11.09
CA ILE A 153 -4.13 8.95 10.75
C ILE A 153 -2.91 9.32 11.61
N ARG A 154 -1.94 8.40 11.71
CA ARG A 154 -0.67 8.60 12.44
C ARG A 154 0.51 8.59 11.47
N PRO A 155 1.73 9.01 11.84
CA PRO A 155 2.94 8.77 11.01
C PRO A 155 3.35 7.29 10.94
N ILE A 156 4.01 6.85 9.86
CA ILE A 156 4.51 5.45 9.72
C ILE A 156 6.00 5.25 9.86
N GLU A 157 6.79 6.31 9.97
CA GLU A 157 8.25 6.20 9.94
C GLU A 157 8.82 5.26 11.02
N ASN A 158 8.04 4.96 12.07
CA ASN A 158 8.38 3.99 13.11
C ASN A 158 7.92 2.53 12.83
N TYR A 159 7.22 2.27 11.73
CA TYR A 159 6.66 0.96 11.38
C TYR A 159 7.17 0.42 10.04
N VAL A 160 7.72 1.28 9.19
CA VAL A 160 8.26 0.89 7.89
C VAL A 160 9.66 1.46 7.72
N ASP A 161 10.48 0.76 6.95
CA ASP A 161 11.84 1.17 6.61
C ASP A 161 11.93 1.48 5.11
N PHE A 162 12.01 2.77 4.79
CA PHE A 162 12.11 3.25 3.41
C PHE A 162 13.51 3.08 2.81
N ASP A 163 14.52 2.76 3.62
CA ASP A 163 15.87 2.47 3.12
C ASP A 163 16.02 0.99 2.69
N SER A 164 15.06 0.14 3.09
CA SER A 164 15.04 -1.29 2.79
C SER A 164 14.12 -1.63 1.61
N TRP A 165 14.51 -2.68 0.87
CA TRP A 165 13.65 -3.26 -0.15
C TRP A 165 12.39 -3.85 0.50
N PRO A 166 11.18 -3.67 -0.08
CA PRO A 166 10.91 -3.09 -1.41
C PRO A 166 10.67 -1.56 -1.43
N LEU A 167 10.70 -0.88 -0.29
CA LEU A 167 10.27 0.52 -0.21
C LEU A 167 11.30 1.50 -0.78
N ASN A 168 12.57 1.15 -0.78
CA ASN A 168 13.63 1.95 -1.40
C ASN A 168 13.60 1.98 -2.94
N ASP A 169 12.77 1.14 -3.57
CA ASP A 169 12.57 1.10 -5.03
C ASP A 169 11.38 1.99 -5.48
N LEU A 170 10.73 2.66 -4.53
CA LEU A 170 9.64 3.59 -4.81
C LEU A 170 10.19 4.92 -5.35
N PHE A 171 9.55 5.47 -6.39
CA PHE A 171 9.91 6.78 -6.89
C PHE A 171 9.71 7.87 -5.82
N GLU A 172 10.68 8.76 -5.67
CA GLU A 172 10.70 9.82 -4.64
C GLU A 172 9.42 10.67 -4.64
N ASN A 173 8.89 11.01 -5.82
CA ASN A 173 7.67 11.79 -5.93
C ASN A 173 6.42 11.07 -5.37
N LEU A 174 6.41 9.73 -5.33
CA LEU A 174 5.33 8.95 -4.73
C LEU A 174 5.42 8.96 -3.20
N ILE A 175 6.64 9.01 -2.67
CA ILE A 175 6.88 9.19 -1.22
C ILE A 175 6.53 10.62 -0.79
N GLU A 176 6.88 11.62 -1.60
CA GLU A 176 6.59 13.03 -1.29
C GLU A 176 5.09 13.27 -1.12
N ILE A 177 4.26 12.81 -2.05
CA ILE A 177 2.79 12.97 -1.95
C ILE A 177 2.15 12.12 -0.83
N SER A 178 2.92 11.16 -0.29
CA SER A 178 2.53 10.34 0.85
C SER A 178 2.81 11.03 2.19
N SER A 179 3.41 12.22 2.12
CA SER A 179 3.89 12.98 3.25
C SER A 179 3.07 14.26 3.44
N PHE A 180 3.07 14.76 4.67
CA PHE A 180 2.55 16.09 5.00
C PHE A 180 3.51 16.75 5.99
N GLU A 181 3.90 17.99 5.71
CA GLU A 181 4.88 18.75 6.51
C GLU A 181 6.18 17.95 6.81
N GLY A 182 6.66 17.21 5.80
CA GLY A 182 7.90 16.42 5.89
C GLY A 182 7.79 15.13 6.71
N THR A 183 6.58 14.74 7.14
CA THR A 183 6.31 13.49 7.85
C THR A 183 5.58 12.52 6.95
N ILE A 184 6.01 11.25 6.90
CA ILE A 184 5.38 10.24 6.05
C ILE A 184 4.13 9.66 6.72
N TYR A 185 3.01 9.81 6.01
CA TYR A 185 1.70 9.27 6.32
C TYR A 185 1.20 8.33 5.21
N GLY A 186 2.09 7.73 4.42
CA GLY A 186 1.69 6.78 3.37
C GLY A 186 2.66 5.64 2.97
N VAL A 187 2.12 4.43 2.80
CA VAL A 187 2.45 3.30 1.86
C VAL A 187 2.08 3.36 0.34
N PRO A 188 2.80 3.95 -0.64
CA PRO A 188 2.21 4.06 -1.99
C PRO A 188 1.88 2.70 -2.61
N GLN A 189 0.66 2.55 -3.11
CA GLN A 189 0.10 1.29 -3.60
C GLN A 189 -0.08 1.27 -5.12
N ASP A 190 -0.76 2.27 -5.69
CA ASP A 190 -1.10 2.35 -7.11
C ASP A 190 -1.03 3.80 -7.61
N ALA A 191 -0.67 3.99 -8.88
CA ALA A 191 -0.62 5.31 -9.49
C ALA A 191 -1.78 5.50 -10.47
N GLU A 192 -2.65 6.49 -10.23
CA GLU A 192 -3.64 6.87 -11.22
C GLU A 192 -3.04 7.82 -12.26
N SER A 193 -3.18 7.46 -13.53
CA SER A 193 -3.02 8.38 -14.64
C SER A 193 -4.35 8.61 -15.36
N ARG A 194 -4.50 9.77 -15.98
CA ARG A 194 -5.68 10.11 -16.79
C ARG A 194 -5.29 10.27 -18.26
N PRO A 195 -4.91 9.18 -18.94
CA PRO A 195 -4.52 9.26 -20.33
C PRO A 195 -5.76 9.47 -21.22
N PHE A 196 -5.51 10.04 -22.38
CA PHE A 196 -6.50 10.07 -23.45
C PHE A 196 -6.42 8.78 -24.26
N PHE A 197 -7.54 8.06 -24.33
CA PHE A 197 -7.67 6.90 -25.21
C PHE A 197 -8.34 7.29 -26.51
N ALA A 198 -7.79 6.82 -27.62
CA ALA A 198 -8.40 6.94 -28.93
C ALA A 198 -8.65 5.56 -29.55
N TRP A 199 -9.80 5.39 -30.19
CA TRP A 199 -10.14 4.14 -30.87
C TRP A 199 -9.54 4.12 -32.28
N ILE A 200 -8.49 3.32 -32.47
CA ILE A 200 -7.73 3.24 -33.73
C ILE A 200 -8.62 3.03 -34.97
N PRO A 201 -9.62 2.12 -34.97
CA PRO A 201 -10.52 1.96 -36.11
C PRO A 201 -11.29 3.23 -36.48
N TYR A 202 -11.67 4.07 -35.52
CA TYR A 202 -12.40 5.31 -35.82
C TYR A 202 -11.48 6.41 -36.33
N LEU A 203 -10.25 6.51 -35.83
CA LEU A 203 -9.24 7.40 -36.42
C LEU A 203 -9.01 7.06 -37.89
N LYS A 204 -8.94 5.76 -38.25
CA LYS A 204 -8.81 5.33 -39.64
C LYS A 204 -10.00 5.75 -40.52
N LYS A 205 -11.23 5.66 -39.99
CA LYS A 205 -12.43 6.05 -40.73
C LYS A 205 -12.44 7.53 -41.13
N ILE A 206 -11.80 8.40 -40.35
CA ILE A 206 -11.68 9.83 -40.65
C ILE A 206 -10.37 10.20 -41.37
N GLY A 207 -9.63 9.21 -41.86
CA GLY A 207 -8.51 9.41 -42.77
C GLY A 207 -7.11 9.25 -42.18
N TYR A 208 -6.97 8.90 -40.88
CA TYR A 208 -5.63 8.65 -40.32
C TYR A 208 -5.02 7.36 -40.85
N SER A 209 -3.79 7.45 -41.37
CA SER A 209 -3.00 6.27 -41.72
C SER A 209 -2.41 5.59 -40.49
N ASN A 210 -1.93 4.35 -40.63
CA ASN A 210 -1.18 3.68 -39.57
C ASN A 210 0.08 4.47 -39.16
N SER A 211 0.73 5.15 -40.11
CA SER A 211 1.88 6.02 -39.83
C SER A 211 1.48 7.25 -39.03
N ASP A 212 0.34 7.89 -39.35
CA ASP A 212 -0.12 9.06 -38.61
C ASP A 212 -0.44 8.72 -37.15
N ILE A 213 -1.09 7.58 -36.93
CA ILE A 213 -1.43 7.08 -35.59
C ILE A 213 -0.17 6.77 -34.78
N ARG A 214 0.82 6.10 -35.37
CA ARG A 214 2.10 5.82 -34.69
C ARG A 214 2.92 7.07 -34.39
N ALA A 215 2.82 8.10 -35.23
CA ALA A 215 3.51 9.38 -35.01
C ALA A 215 2.80 10.28 -33.98
N MET A 216 1.56 9.95 -33.59
CA MET A 216 0.71 10.80 -32.76
C MET A 216 1.30 11.13 -31.38
N PRO A 217 1.91 10.18 -30.63
CA PRO A 217 2.53 10.51 -29.33
C PRO A 217 3.60 11.60 -29.46
N GLU A 218 4.41 11.56 -30.51
CA GLU A 218 5.45 12.57 -30.75
C GLU A 218 4.87 13.91 -31.20
N LYS A 219 3.79 13.90 -31.99
CA LYS A 219 3.04 15.12 -32.35
C LYS A 219 2.44 15.78 -31.11
N ILE A 220 1.83 15.00 -30.21
CA ILE A 220 1.30 15.49 -28.92
C ILE A 220 2.43 16.10 -28.09
N ARG A 221 3.56 15.41 -27.96
CA ARG A 221 4.73 15.89 -27.20
C ARG A 221 5.28 17.21 -27.75
N LYS A 222 5.23 17.41 -29.07
CA LYS A 222 5.64 18.65 -29.76
C LYS A 222 4.58 19.75 -29.77
N GLY A 223 3.37 19.50 -29.24
CA GLY A 223 2.24 20.44 -29.31
C GLY A 223 1.65 20.58 -30.72
N GLN A 224 1.95 19.66 -31.63
CA GLN A 224 1.43 19.62 -33.00
C GLN A 224 0.08 18.91 -33.12
N TYR A 225 -0.33 18.22 -32.05
CA TYR A 225 -1.66 17.70 -31.87
C TYR A 225 -2.16 18.18 -30.52
N THR A 226 -3.24 18.95 -30.53
CA THR A 226 -3.76 19.67 -29.37
C THR A 226 -5.12 19.13 -28.95
N LEU A 227 -5.65 19.67 -27.85
CA LEU A 227 -7.03 19.41 -27.45
C LEU A 227 -8.04 19.79 -28.54
N TYR A 228 -7.76 20.82 -29.35
CA TYR A 228 -8.64 21.25 -30.42
C TYR A 228 -8.67 20.26 -31.58
N ASP A 229 -7.50 19.75 -31.98
CA ASP A 229 -7.42 18.70 -33.02
C ASP A 229 -8.18 17.44 -32.59
N MET A 230 -8.09 17.08 -31.30
CA MET A 230 -8.86 15.99 -30.71
C MET A 230 -10.37 16.26 -30.79
N LEU A 231 -10.83 17.47 -30.45
CA LEU A 231 -12.26 17.81 -30.54
C LEU A 231 -12.76 17.81 -31.99
N ASP A 232 -11.95 18.25 -32.94
CA ASP A 232 -12.28 18.22 -34.37
C ASP A 232 -12.39 16.78 -34.88
N ASP A 233 -11.47 15.90 -34.48
CA ASP A 233 -11.53 14.48 -34.80
C ASP A 233 -12.75 13.81 -34.17
N ALA A 234 -13.12 14.20 -32.94
CA ALA A 234 -14.37 13.78 -32.30
C ALA A 234 -15.58 14.07 -33.18
N LYS A 235 -15.63 15.30 -33.68
CA LYS A 235 -16.73 15.81 -34.50
C LYS A 235 -16.81 15.06 -35.82
N LYS A 236 -15.68 14.86 -36.51
CA LYS A 236 -15.62 14.07 -37.76
C LYS A 236 -16.13 12.65 -37.55
N ILE A 237 -15.78 12.01 -36.42
CA ILE A 237 -16.20 10.63 -36.12
C ILE A 237 -17.69 10.56 -35.79
N GLN A 238 -18.23 11.57 -35.09
CA GLN A 238 -19.66 11.71 -34.86
C GLN A 238 -20.42 11.88 -36.18
N ASP A 239 -19.94 12.76 -37.06
CA ASP A 239 -20.55 13.05 -38.37
C ASP A 239 -20.48 11.85 -39.33
N ALA A 240 -19.45 11.02 -39.22
CA ALA A 240 -19.34 9.75 -39.95
C ALA A 240 -20.29 8.65 -39.41
N GLY A 241 -21.27 8.99 -38.59
CA GLY A 241 -22.29 8.07 -38.06
C GLY A 241 -21.72 6.95 -37.18
N SER A 242 -20.48 7.08 -36.71
CA SER A 242 -19.70 5.95 -36.20
C SER A 242 -19.71 5.77 -34.67
N CYS A 243 -20.29 6.69 -33.86
CA CYS A 243 -20.64 6.38 -32.45
C CYS A 243 -21.47 7.47 -31.75
N LYS A 244 -22.26 7.05 -30.74
CA LYS A 244 -22.95 7.91 -29.75
C LYS A 244 -22.02 8.41 -28.62
N ALA A 245 -20.81 7.84 -28.47
CA ALA A 245 -19.79 8.29 -27.52
C ALA A 245 -18.38 7.94 -28.03
N TRP A 246 -17.60 8.95 -28.42
CA TRP A 246 -16.24 8.80 -28.98
C TRP A 246 -15.13 9.02 -27.94
N LEU A 247 -15.35 9.97 -27.02
CA LEU A 247 -14.37 10.31 -25.99
C LEU A 247 -14.75 9.62 -24.68
N ARG A 248 -13.86 8.75 -24.19
CA ARG A 248 -13.90 8.31 -22.81
C ARG A 248 -12.62 8.77 -22.15
N LEU A 249 -12.72 9.80 -21.32
CA LEU A 249 -11.74 10.00 -20.25
C LEU A 249 -11.89 8.79 -19.34
N VAL A 250 -10.95 7.86 -19.47
CA VAL A 250 -10.87 6.72 -18.58
C VAL A 250 -9.76 7.05 -17.61
N SER A 251 -10.11 7.21 -16.35
CA SER A 251 -9.14 7.09 -15.27
C SER A 251 -8.57 5.66 -15.35
N THR A 252 -7.29 5.55 -15.71
CA THR A 252 -6.59 4.26 -15.72
C THR A 252 -5.51 4.27 -14.67
N ARG A 253 -5.70 3.42 -13.70
CA ARG A 253 -4.71 3.10 -12.68
C ARG A 253 -3.67 2.16 -13.30
N ILE A 254 -2.40 2.54 -13.19
CA ILE A 254 -1.22 1.79 -13.67
C ILE A 254 -0.54 1.18 -12.45
#